data_AF-A0A8J7TZB1-F1
#
_entry.id   AF-A0A8J7TZB1-F1
#
_cell.length_a   1.000
_cell.length_b   1.000
_cell.length_c   1.000
_cell.angle_alpha   90.00
_cell.angle_beta   90.00
_cell.angle_gamma   90.00
#
_symmetry.space_group_name_H-M   'P 1'
#
loop_
_entity.id
_entity.type
_entity.pdbx_description
1 polymer ?
#
loop_
_entity_poly.entity_id
_entity_poly.type
_entity_poly.pdbx_seq_one_letter_code
_entity_poly.pdbx_strand_id
1 'polypeptide(L)'
;MSIQLPEELSQVATAAGVHWPAADEDAMRQQATAWREAGNKVTVLTGDADHVAKGSLSTVDGEPHRLASAHWSGFVDPDSGHLTATANGCYSAADRLDHAANQVGAAKVAIVKHLVGLAKRSDAAHAAATGGHPTALLGLPAETSRTGAHIARINHTLTKAVQPDSGVTIDGSAGPVSTRVHASPQAHIASHGGGLGVSAHTPVGD
;
A
#
# COMPACT_ATOMS: atom_id res chain seq x y z
N MET A 1 -2.01 -3.42 -19.97
CA MET A 1 -3.37 -3.98 -20.10
C MET A 1 -3.66 -4.83 -18.87
N SER A 2 -4.88 -4.79 -18.32
CA SER A 2 -5.26 -5.61 -17.16
C SER A 2 -5.21 -7.10 -17.52
N ILE A 3 -4.72 -7.90 -16.58
CA ILE A 3 -4.64 -9.35 -16.67
C ILE A 3 -6.05 -9.92 -16.63
N GLN A 4 -6.39 -10.66 -17.69
CA GLN A 4 -7.63 -11.40 -17.83
C GLN A 4 -7.38 -12.89 -17.68
N LEU A 5 -8.43 -13.63 -17.33
CA LEU A 5 -8.38 -15.10 -17.33
C LEU A 5 -8.25 -15.57 -18.79
N PRO A 6 -7.21 -16.35 -19.15
CA PRO A 6 -7.12 -16.95 -20.47
C PRO A 6 -8.33 -17.85 -20.77
N GLU A 7 -8.88 -17.75 -21.97
CA GLU A 7 -10.09 -18.49 -22.36
C GLU A 7 -9.88 -20.01 -22.25
N GLU A 8 -8.68 -20.48 -22.54
CA GLU A 8 -8.28 -21.89 -22.46
C GLU A 8 -8.35 -22.43 -21.03
N LEU A 9 -8.25 -21.56 -20.02
CA LEU A 9 -8.32 -21.93 -18.61
C LEU A 9 -9.73 -21.76 -18.02
N SER A 10 -10.69 -21.21 -18.78
CA SER A 10 -12.05 -20.95 -18.30
C SER A 10 -12.74 -22.22 -17.81
N GLN A 11 -12.68 -23.30 -18.59
CA GLN A 11 -13.30 -24.59 -18.24
C GLN A 11 -12.65 -25.22 -17.00
N VAL A 12 -11.32 -25.13 -16.89
CA VAL A 12 -10.56 -25.62 -15.74
C VAL A 12 -10.88 -24.82 -14.48
N ALA A 13 -11.02 -23.50 -14.60
CA ALA A 13 -11.44 -22.63 -13.52
C ALA A 13 -12.86 -22.93 -13.06
N THR A 14 -13.81 -23.14 -13.97
CA THR A 14 -15.18 -23.54 -13.66
C THR A 14 -15.21 -24.89 -12.94
N ALA A 15 -14.47 -25.89 -13.43
CA ALA A 15 -14.39 -27.21 -12.80
C ALA A 15 -13.80 -27.13 -11.38
N ALA A 16 -12.84 -26.24 -11.15
CA ALA A 16 -12.23 -26.01 -9.84
C ALA A 16 -13.03 -25.05 -8.93
N GLY A 17 -14.16 -24.50 -9.38
CA GLY A 17 -14.97 -23.55 -8.62
C GLY A 17 -14.25 -22.23 -8.31
N VAL A 18 -13.37 -21.79 -9.22
CA VAL A 18 -12.49 -20.64 -9.01
C VAL A 18 -13.24 -19.32 -9.19
N HIS A 19 -13.08 -18.42 -8.22
CA HIS A 19 -13.50 -17.03 -8.34
C HIS A 19 -12.34 -16.16 -8.83
N TRP A 20 -12.50 -15.52 -9.98
CA TRP A 20 -11.50 -14.63 -10.56
C TRP A 20 -11.61 -13.21 -9.96
N PRO A 21 -10.50 -12.57 -9.54
CA PRO A 21 -10.52 -11.19 -9.10
C PRO A 21 -10.95 -10.22 -10.20
N ALA A 22 -12.09 -9.54 -10.00
CA ALA A 22 -12.65 -8.59 -10.97
C ALA A 22 -11.96 -7.22 -11.01
N ALA A 23 -11.08 -6.92 -10.05
CA ALA A 23 -10.39 -5.63 -9.99
C ALA A 23 -9.50 -5.40 -11.22
N ASP A 24 -9.50 -4.16 -11.71
CA ASP A 24 -8.65 -3.71 -12.83
C ASP A 24 -7.43 -2.97 -12.27
N GLU A 25 -6.31 -3.68 -12.19
CA GLU A 25 -5.03 -3.18 -11.70
C GLU A 25 -4.43 -2.08 -12.60
N ASP A 26 -4.81 -2.02 -13.88
CA ASP A 26 -4.36 -0.99 -14.79
C ASP A 26 -5.14 0.31 -14.59
N ALA A 27 -6.46 0.20 -14.42
CA ALA A 27 -7.29 1.34 -14.04
C ALA A 27 -6.85 1.90 -12.68
N MET A 28 -6.48 1.04 -11.72
CA MET A 28 -5.89 1.47 -10.44
C MET A 28 -4.58 2.25 -10.66
N ARG A 29 -3.66 1.76 -11.51
CA ARG A 29 -2.40 2.48 -11.84
C ARG A 29 -2.65 3.81 -12.55
N GLN A 30 -3.66 3.88 -13.43
CA GLN A 30 -4.06 5.12 -14.09
C GLN A 30 -4.60 6.13 -13.06
N GLN A 31 -5.45 5.69 -12.12
CA GLN A 31 -5.92 6.53 -11.03
C GLN A 31 -4.78 6.98 -10.10
N ALA A 32 -3.80 6.11 -9.81
CA ALA A 32 -2.62 6.49 -9.05
C ALA A 32 -1.84 7.60 -9.75
N THR A 33 -1.67 7.50 -11.07
CA THR A 33 -1.04 8.56 -11.88
C THR A 33 -1.81 9.87 -11.80
N ALA A 34 -3.14 9.83 -11.90
CA ALA A 34 -3.98 11.03 -11.78
C ALA A 34 -3.88 11.67 -10.39
N TRP A 35 -3.80 10.88 -9.32
CA TRP A 35 -3.57 11.40 -7.97
C TRP A 35 -2.20 12.04 -7.80
N ARG A 36 -1.13 11.46 -8.38
CA ARG A 36 0.20 12.08 -8.38
C ARG A 36 0.19 13.41 -9.15
N GLU A 37 -0.47 13.45 -10.29
CA GLU A 37 -0.61 14.68 -11.07
C GLU A 37 -1.38 15.75 -10.28
N ALA A 38 -2.45 15.38 -9.59
CA ALA A 38 -3.18 16.29 -8.70
C ALA A 38 -2.28 16.82 -7.56
N GLY A 39 -1.51 15.94 -6.91
CA GLY A 39 -0.53 16.34 -5.88
C GLY A 39 0.49 17.34 -6.41
N ASN A 40 1.07 17.08 -7.58
CA ASN A 40 2.01 17.98 -8.23
C ASN A 40 1.38 19.35 -8.53
N LYS A 41 0.14 19.37 -9.04
CA LYS A 41 -0.59 20.62 -9.32
C LYS A 41 -0.85 21.42 -8.03
N VAL A 42 -1.20 20.75 -6.94
CA VAL A 42 -1.37 21.40 -5.62
C VAL A 42 -0.03 21.96 -5.12
N THR A 43 1.07 21.23 -5.26
CA THR A 43 2.41 21.73 -4.89
C THR A 43 2.79 22.99 -5.68
N VAL A 44 2.59 22.99 -7.00
CA VAL A 44 2.84 24.17 -7.85
C VAL A 44 1.95 25.35 -7.43
N LEU A 45 0.65 25.12 -7.27
CA LEU A 45 -0.30 26.13 -6.82
C LEU A 45 0.10 26.73 -5.46
N THR A 46 0.60 25.90 -4.55
CA THR A 46 1.07 26.35 -3.22
C THR A 46 2.25 27.30 -3.36
N GLY A 47 3.22 26.99 -4.23
CA GLY A 47 4.37 27.86 -4.49
C GLY A 47 3.98 29.18 -5.15
N ASP A 48 3.08 29.14 -6.14
CA ASP A 48 2.58 30.34 -6.81
C ASP A 48 1.81 31.24 -5.83
N ALA A 49 0.95 30.65 -5.01
CA ALA A 49 0.19 31.38 -4.01
C ALA A 49 1.11 32.00 -2.94
N ASP A 50 2.16 31.27 -2.51
CA ASP A 50 3.13 31.80 -1.54
C ASP A 50 3.91 32.99 -2.10
N HIS A 51 4.29 32.92 -3.37
CA HIS A 51 4.94 34.04 -4.06
C HIS A 51 4.04 35.29 -4.09
N VAL A 52 2.77 35.13 -4.49
CA VAL A 52 1.79 36.23 -4.53
C VAL A 52 1.50 36.79 -3.14
N ALA A 53 1.36 35.93 -2.13
CA ALA A 53 1.12 36.34 -0.76
C ALA A 53 2.29 37.14 -0.19
N LYS A 54 3.53 36.66 -0.36
CA LYS A 54 4.74 37.39 0.07
C LYS A 54 4.88 38.73 -0.64
N GLY A 55 4.61 38.79 -1.95
CA GLY A 55 4.60 40.03 -2.72
C GLY A 55 3.57 41.04 -2.17
N SER A 56 2.34 40.59 -1.93
CA SER A 56 1.26 41.44 -1.42
C SER A 56 1.51 41.90 0.02
N LEU A 57 2.07 41.04 0.87
CA LEU A 57 2.36 41.36 2.27
C LEU A 57 3.58 42.27 2.42
N SER A 58 4.48 42.31 1.43
CA SER A 58 5.65 43.20 1.46
C SER A 58 5.31 44.70 1.43
N THR A 59 4.08 45.06 1.03
CA THR A 59 3.60 46.46 1.02
C THR A 59 2.81 46.83 2.28
N VAL A 60 2.67 45.90 3.23
CA VAL A 60 1.93 46.07 4.48
C VAL A 60 2.94 46.03 5.62
N ASP A 61 2.87 47.00 6.53
CA ASP A 61 3.75 47.09 7.69
C ASP A 61 3.00 46.89 9.01
N GLY A 62 3.76 46.54 10.04
CA GLY A 62 3.28 46.47 11.42
C GLY A 62 2.39 45.26 11.71
N GLU A 63 1.44 45.44 12.62
CA GLU A 63 0.62 44.36 13.15
C GLU A 63 -0.22 43.61 12.09
N PRO A 64 -0.85 44.29 11.11
CA PRO A 64 -1.59 43.60 10.05
C PRO A 64 -0.72 42.65 9.22
N HIS A 65 0.52 43.06 8.92
CA HIS A 65 1.49 42.20 8.23
C HIS A 65 1.78 40.94 9.05
N ARG A 66 2.08 41.11 10.34
CA ARG A 66 2.43 40.00 11.23
C ARG A 66 1.29 38.97 11.32
N LEU A 67 0.06 39.43 11.50
CA LEU A 67 -1.12 38.57 11.60
C LEU A 67 -1.42 37.85 10.28
N ALA A 68 -1.35 38.56 9.15
CA ALA A 68 -1.61 37.99 7.85
C ALA A 68 -0.52 36.98 7.44
N SER A 69 0.76 37.28 7.70
CA SER A 69 1.88 36.35 7.49
C SER A 69 1.74 35.09 8.34
N ALA A 70 1.38 35.23 9.62
CA ALA A 70 1.16 34.09 10.52
C ALA A 70 -0.05 33.23 10.10
N HIS A 71 -1.12 33.86 9.63
CA HIS A 71 -2.27 33.13 9.10
C HIS A 71 -1.91 32.38 7.81
N TRP A 72 -1.22 33.04 6.88
CA TRP A 72 -0.78 32.45 5.62
C TRP A 72 0.18 31.27 5.82
N SER A 73 1.10 31.35 6.79
CA SER A 73 2.00 30.23 7.09
C SER A 73 1.24 28.95 7.46
N GLY A 74 0.04 29.03 8.04
CA GLY A 74 -0.79 27.84 8.30
C GLY A 74 -1.25 27.09 7.04
N PHE A 75 -1.21 27.73 5.87
CA PHE A 75 -1.57 27.09 4.60
C PHE A 75 -0.36 26.50 3.87
N VAL A 76 0.78 27.20 3.93
CA VAL A 76 1.95 26.90 3.10
C VAL A 76 3.13 26.31 3.86
N ASP A 77 3.01 26.15 5.18
CA ASP A 77 4.06 25.53 5.99
C ASP A 77 4.48 24.18 5.35
N PRO A 78 5.79 23.95 5.13
CA PRO A 78 6.27 22.78 4.40
C PRO A 78 5.94 21.44 5.05
N ASP A 79 5.70 21.41 6.36
CA ASP A 79 5.47 20.17 7.11
C ASP A 79 4.01 19.99 7.51
N SER A 80 3.33 21.09 7.84
CA SER A 80 2.00 21.09 8.47
C SER A 80 0.95 21.96 7.77
N GLY A 81 1.36 22.67 6.71
CA GLY A 81 0.47 23.58 5.99
C GLY A 81 -0.70 22.84 5.33
N HIS A 82 -1.88 23.43 5.34
CA HIS A 82 -3.09 22.80 4.77
C HIS A 82 -2.93 22.39 3.30
N LEU A 83 -2.25 23.20 2.48
CA LEU A 83 -2.01 22.89 1.07
C LEU A 83 -0.94 21.79 0.92
N THR A 84 0.11 21.85 1.73
CA THR A 84 1.13 20.79 1.80
C THR A 84 0.52 19.45 2.20
N ALA A 85 -0.30 19.43 3.25
CA ALA A 85 -1.02 18.24 3.70
C ALA A 85 -1.94 17.67 2.61
N THR A 86 -2.58 18.54 1.82
CA THR A 86 -3.40 18.13 0.67
C THR A 86 -2.57 17.44 -0.41
N ALA A 87 -1.43 18.02 -0.79
CA ALA A 87 -0.51 17.40 -1.76
C ALA A 87 0.00 16.03 -1.26
N ASN A 88 0.39 15.95 0.02
CA ASN A 88 0.81 14.69 0.66
C ASN A 88 -0.32 13.64 0.67
N GLY A 89 -1.55 14.07 0.91
CA GLY A 89 -2.74 13.20 0.81
C GLY A 89 -2.93 12.62 -0.59
N CYS A 90 -2.71 13.43 -1.64
CA CYS A 90 -2.74 12.95 -3.03
C CYS A 90 -1.67 11.89 -3.30
N TYR A 91 -0.43 12.10 -2.86
CA TYR A 91 0.64 11.11 -3.02
C TYR A 91 0.34 9.81 -2.25
N SER A 92 -0.15 9.93 -1.01
CA SER A 92 -0.56 8.77 -0.22
C SER A 92 -1.69 7.98 -0.89
N ALA A 93 -2.68 8.66 -1.46
CA ALA A 93 -3.75 8.00 -2.21
C ALA A 93 -3.21 7.25 -3.44
N ALA A 94 -2.26 7.84 -4.17
CA ALA A 94 -1.60 7.19 -5.30
C ALA A 94 -0.84 5.92 -4.88
N ASP A 95 -0.07 5.99 -3.79
CA ASP A 95 0.72 4.85 -3.32
C ASP A 95 -0.17 3.69 -2.85
N ARG A 96 -1.33 4.00 -2.24
CA ARG A 96 -2.34 2.98 -1.87
C ARG A 96 -2.91 2.28 -3.09
N LEU A 97 -3.19 3.02 -4.16
CA LEU A 97 -3.71 2.45 -5.41
C LEU A 97 -2.68 1.57 -6.10
N ASP A 98 -1.43 2.00 -6.17
CA ASP A 98 -0.35 1.20 -6.76
C ASP A 98 -0.08 -0.08 -5.96
N HIS A 99 -0.09 0.01 -4.63
CA HIS A 99 0.02 -1.16 -3.77
C HIS A 99 -1.11 -2.15 -4.06
N ALA A 100 -2.35 -1.70 -4.07
CA ALA A 100 -3.50 -2.55 -4.37
C ALA A 100 -3.40 -3.17 -5.78
N ALA A 101 -3.01 -2.39 -6.79
CA ALA A 101 -2.80 -2.86 -8.15
C ALA A 101 -1.75 -3.98 -8.23
N ASN A 102 -0.65 -3.84 -7.49
CA ASN A 102 0.40 -4.86 -7.43
C ASN A 102 -0.10 -6.16 -6.79
N GLN A 103 -0.85 -6.08 -5.69
CA GLN A 103 -1.41 -7.28 -5.04
C GLN A 103 -2.44 -7.98 -5.92
N VAL A 104 -3.33 -7.23 -6.59
CA VAL A 104 -4.30 -7.79 -7.54
C VAL A 104 -3.60 -8.48 -8.70
N GLY A 105 -2.60 -7.82 -9.30
CA GLY A 105 -1.81 -8.40 -10.40
C GLY A 105 -1.10 -9.70 -9.97
N ALA A 106 -0.45 -9.69 -8.81
CA ALA A 106 0.20 -10.88 -8.25
C ALA A 106 -0.79 -12.03 -8.02
N ALA A 107 -1.97 -11.75 -7.48
CA ALA A 107 -3.01 -12.76 -7.26
C ALA A 107 -3.49 -13.37 -8.58
N LYS A 108 -3.76 -12.55 -9.60
CA LYS A 108 -4.17 -13.04 -10.93
C LYS A 108 -3.11 -13.94 -11.55
N VAL A 109 -1.83 -13.55 -11.48
CA VAL A 109 -0.71 -14.39 -11.96
C VAL A 109 -0.62 -15.71 -11.20
N ALA A 110 -0.74 -15.68 -9.87
CA ALA A 110 -0.71 -16.89 -9.04
C ALA A 110 -1.86 -17.85 -9.39
N ILE A 111 -3.07 -17.32 -9.58
CA ILE A 111 -4.25 -18.10 -10.00
C ILE A 111 -4.00 -18.77 -11.35
N VAL A 112 -3.51 -18.02 -12.34
CA VAL A 112 -3.17 -18.57 -13.67
C VAL A 112 -2.14 -19.69 -13.55
N LYS A 113 -1.07 -19.51 -12.76
CA LYS A 113 -0.06 -20.56 -12.52
C LYS A 113 -0.68 -21.85 -11.97
N HIS A 114 -1.59 -21.74 -11.01
CA HIS A 114 -2.27 -22.91 -10.43
C HIS A 114 -3.22 -23.59 -11.41
N LEU A 115 -3.98 -22.82 -12.18
CA LEU A 115 -4.89 -23.33 -13.21
C LEU A 115 -4.14 -24.05 -14.33
N VAL A 116 -3.04 -23.48 -14.83
CA VAL A 116 -2.16 -24.14 -15.82
C VAL A 116 -1.61 -25.45 -15.25
N GLY A 117 -1.21 -25.45 -13.98
CA GLY A 117 -0.77 -26.67 -13.31
C GLY A 117 -1.85 -27.75 -13.27
N LEU A 118 -3.10 -27.38 -12.95
CA LEU A 118 -4.23 -28.30 -12.95
C LEU A 118 -4.56 -28.82 -14.35
N ALA A 119 -4.59 -27.94 -15.36
CA ALA A 119 -4.83 -28.30 -16.75
C ALA A 119 -3.84 -29.38 -17.23
N LYS A 120 -2.53 -29.15 -17.02
CA LYS A 120 -1.48 -30.12 -17.37
C LYS A 120 -1.66 -31.48 -16.68
N ARG A 121 -2.03 -31.48 -15.39
CA ARG A 121 -2.30 -32.74 -14.66
C ARG A 121 -3.53 -33.45 -15.18
N SER A 122 -4.57 -32.70 -15.55
CA SER A 122 -5.78 -33.23 -16.18
C SER A 122 -5.47 -33.88 -17.52
N ASP A 123 -4.75 -33.20 -18.40
CA ASP A 123 -4.37 -33.72 -19.71
C ASP A 123 -3.54 -35.01 -19.59
N ALA A 124 -2.58 -35.02 -18.66
CA ALA A 124 -1.77 -36.22 -18.39
C ALA A 124 -2.60 -37.40 -17.88
N ALA A 125 -3.58 -37.15 -17.00
CA ALA A 125 -4.47 -38.20 -16.48
C ALA A 125 -5.38 -38.77 -17.58
N HIS A 126 -5.90 -37.92 -18.45
CA HIS A 126 -6.71 -38.35 -19.61
C HIS A 126 -5.87 -39.14 -20.62
N ALA A 127 -4.66 -38.68 -20.94
CA ALA A 127 -3.75 -39.41 -21.82
C ALA A 127 -3.41 -40.80 -21.26
N ALA A 128 -3.08 -40.90 -19.96
CA ALA A 128 -2.80 -42.18 -19.31
C ALA A 128 -4.00 -43.14 -19.32
N ALA A 129 -5.21 -42.62 -19.13
CA ALA A 129 -6.43 -43.41 -19.21
C ALA A 129 -6.65 -43.99 -20.62
N THR A 130 -6.46 -43.18 -21.67
CA THR A 130 -6.54 -43.65 -23.06
C THR A 130 -5.43 -44.64 -23.40
N GLY A 131 -4.28 -44.55 -22.75
CA GLY A 131 -3.14 -45.47 -22.87
C GLY A 131 -3.26 -46.77 -22.09
N GLY A 132 -4.42 -47.07 -21.49
CA GLY A 132 -4.67 -48.32 -20.78
C GLY A 132 -4.56 -48.26 -19.26
N HIS A 133 -4.40 -47.08 -18.67
CA HIS A 133 -4.37 -46.87 -17.22
C HIS A 133 -5.58 -46.07 -16.73
N PRO A 134 -6.82 -46.64 -16.77
CA PRO A 134 -8.04 -45.90 -16.43
C PRO A 134 -8.08 -45.40 -14.97
N THR A 135 -7.31 -46.03 -14.07
CA THR A 135 -7.17 -45.61 -12.68
C THR A 135 -6.50 -44.23 -12.52
N ALA A 136 -5.83 -43.71 -13.55
CA ALA A 136 -5.22 -42.38 -13.54
C ALA A 136 -6.24 -41.24 -13.32
N LEU A 137 -7.51 -41.45 -13.68
CA LEU A 137 -8.58 -40.46 -13.49
C LEU A 137 -9.10 -40.38 -12.05
N LEU A 138 -8.86 -41.40 -11.22
CA LEU A 138 -9.44 -41.48 -9.86
C LEU A 138 -8.97 -40.34 -8.94
N GLY A 139 -7.76 -39.81 -9.16
CA GLY A 139 -7.21 -38.71 -8.37
C GLY A 139 -7.66 -37.32 -8.82
N LEU A 140 -8.16 -37.18 -10.06
CA LEU A 140 -8.42 -35.88 -10.68
C LEU A 140 -9.44 -35.02 -9.89
N PRO A 141 -10.56 -35.55 -9.37
CA PRO A 141 -11.50 -34.75 -8.58
C PRO A 141 -10.85 -34.13 -7.33
N ALA A 142 -10.01 -34.90 -6.61
CA ALA A 142 -9.32 -34.41 -5.43
C ALA A 142 -8.28 -33.32 -5.77
N GLU A 143 -7.56 -33.46 -6.88
CA GLU A 143 -6.65 -32.43 -7.40
C GLU A 143 -7.38 -31.13 -7.77
N THR A 144 -8.54 -31.24 -8.41
CA THR A 144 -9.40 -30.11 -8.78
C THR A 144 -9.90 -29.38 -7.52
N SER A 145 -10.45 -30.10 -6.55
CA SER A 145 -10.91 -29.50 -5.28
C SER A 145 -9.77 -28.85 -4.49
N ARG A 146 -8.58 -29.47 -4.46
CA ARG A 146 -7.40 -28.89 -3.80
C ARG A 146 -6.98 -27.58 -4.45
N THR A 147 -6.97 -27.54 -5.78
CA THR A 147 -6.63 -26.33 -6.54
C THR A 147 -7.65 -25.22 -6.26
N GLY A 148 -8.94 -25.54 -6.26
CA GLY A 148 -10.01 -24.60 -5.88
C GLY A 148 -9.82 -24.03 -4.46
N ALA A 149 -9.55 -24.89 -3.48
CA ALA A 149 -9.30 -24.47 -2.09
C ALA A 149 -8.06 -23.57 -1.95
N HIS A 150 -7.00 -23.84 -2.70
CA HIS A 150 -5.81 -22.99 -2.71
C HIS A 150 -6.14 -21.60 -3.30
N ILE A 151 -6.85 -21.54 -4.42
CA ILE A 151 -7.23 -20.27 -5.03
C ILE A 151 -8.18 -19.46 -4.13
N ALA A 152 -9.12 -20.13 -3.45
CA ALA A 152 -9.95 -19.47 -2.44
C ALA A 152 -9.11 -18.83 -1.32
N ARG A 153 -8.02 -19.48 -0.91
CA ARG A 153 -7.06 -18.91 0.05
C ARG A 153 -6.32 -17.70 -0.51
N ILE A 154 -5.88 -17.75 -1.78
CA ILE A 154 -5.26 -16.58 -2.46
C ILE A 154 -6.22 -15.38 -2.42
N ASN A 155 -7.49 -15.58 -2.77
CA ASN A 155 -8.50 -14.52 -2.72
C ASN A 155 -8.74 -14.00 -1.30
N HIS A 156 -8.77 -14.87 -0.30
CA HIS A 156 -8.90 -14.44 1.10
C HIS A 156 -7.68 -13.62 1.56
N THR A 157 -6.47 -14.04 1.18
CA THR A 157 -5.23 -13.29 1.46
C THR A 157 -5.22 -11.95 0.74
N LEU A 158 -5.72 -11.90 -0.49
CA LEU A 158 -5.80 -10.66 -1.29
C LEU A 158 -6.61 -9.58 -0.57
N THR A 159 -7.74 -9.93 0.03
CA THR A 159 -8.57 -8.98 0.80
C THR A 159 -7.79 -8.29 1.92
N LYS A 160 -6.82 -8.98 2.53
CA LYS A 160 -5.93 -8.39 3.53
C LYS A 160 -4.80 -7.62 2.85
N ALA A 161 -4.16 -8.23 1.85
CA ALA A 161 -2.97 -7.70 1.19
C ALA A 161 -3.22 -6.34 0.52
N VAL A 162 -4.42 -6.07 0.00
CA VAL A 162 -4.75 -4.76 -0.59
C VAL A 162 -4.72 -3.61 0.42
N GLN A 163 -4.80 -3.90 1.72
CA GLN A 163 -4.59 -2.89 2.76
C GLN A 163 -3.09 -2.67 2.97
N PRO A 164 -2.56 -1.45 2.75
CA PRO A 164 -1.13 -1.17 2.85
C PRO A 164 -0.53 -1.53 4.22
N ASP A 165 -1.30 -1.28 5.29
CA ASP A 165 -0.86 -1.46 6.67
C ASP A 165 -0.99 -2.91 7.17
N SER A 166 -1.49 -3.83 6.33
CA SER A 166 -1.69 -5.23 6.75
C SER A 166 -0.38 -6.01 6.91
N GLY A 167 0.71 -5.55 6.28
CA GLY A 167 1.98 -6.28 6.22
C GLY A 167 1.91 -7.60 5.43
N VAL A 168 0.77 -7.91 4.81
CA VAL A 168 0.55 -9.15 4.05
C VAL A 168 0.71 -8.86 2.56
N THR A 169 1.45 -9.72 1.85
CA THR A 169 1.57 -9.65 0.38
C THR A 169 1.25 -11.02 -0.25
N ILE A 170 0.78 -11.00 -1.49
CA ILE A 170 0.47 -12.23 -2.25
C ILE A 170 1.71 -13.07 -2.54
N ASP A 171 2.87 -12.42 -2.79
CA ASP A 171 4.11 -13.13 -3.16
C ASP A 171 4.91 -13.66 -1.97
N GLY A 172 4.45 -13.48 -0.72
CA GLY A 172 5.15 -13.98 0.48
C GLY A 172 6.57 -13.43 0.69
N SER A 173 7.05 -12.55 -0.20
CA SER A 173 8.34 -11.89 -0.13
C SER A 173 8.11 -10.49 0.40
N ALA A 174 8.49 -10.26 1.66
CA ALA A 174 8.56 -8.94 2.23
C ALA A 174 9.58 -8.09 1.44
N GLY A 175 9.10 -7.13 0.67
CA GLY A 175 9.86 -5.95 0.29
C GLY A 175 9.55 -4.83 1.29
N PRO A 176 10.54 -4.04 1.74
CA PRO A 176 10.30 -3.04 2.77
C PRO A 176 9.41 -1.94 2.19
N VAL A 177 8.15 -1.90 2.62
CA VAL A 177 7.40 -0.65 2.58
C VAL A 177 8.09 0.22 3.62
N SER A 178 8.95 1.14 3.18
CA SER A 178 9.39 2.25 4.01
C SER A 178 8.15 3.09 4.30
N THR A 179 7.42 2.72 5.34
CA THR A 179 6.60 3.66 6.07
C THR A 179 7.54 4.75 6.56
N ARG A 180 7.67 5.83 5.78
CA ARG A 180 8.10 7.11 6.33
C ARG A 180 7.00 7.55 7.28
N VAL A 181 7.04 7.00 8.48
CA VAL A 181 6.45 7.64 9.64
C VAL A 181 7.22 8.96 9.76
N HIS A 182 6.58 10.07 9.39
CA HIS A 182 7.02 11.37 9.86
C HIS A 182 6.90 11.35 11.37
N ALA A 183 7.98 10.97 12.04
CA ALA A 183 8.12 11.13 13.47
C ALA A 183 8.24 12.64 13.73
N SER A 184 7.12 13.28 14.09
CA SER A 184 7.15 14.59 14.73
C SER A 184 7.98 14.48 16.02
N PRO A 185 9.05 15.27 16.21
CA PRO A 185 9.78 15.28 17.48
C PRO A 185 8.94 16.01 18.53
N GLN A 186 8.16 15.27 19.32
CA GLN A 186 7.57 15.85 20.52
C GLN A 186 8.66 15.93 21.60
N ALA A 187 8.99 17.17 21.95
CA ALA A 187 9.99 17.56 22.92
C ALA A 187 9.89 16.78 24.25
N HIS A 188 10.99 16.15 24.65
CA HIS A 188 11.19 15.77 26.05
C HIS A 188 11.50 17.02 26.85
N ILE A 189 10.44 17.58 27.43
CA ILE A 189 10.45 18.48 28.58
C ILE A 189 11.45 17.98 29.63
N ALA A 190 12.45 18.80 29.90
CA ALA A 190 13.40 18.63 30.99
C ALA A 190 12.66 18.64 32.33
N SER A 191 12.57 17.49 32.99
CA SER A 191 12.17 17.37 34.38
C SER A 191 13.40 17.64 35.27
N HIS A 192 13.52 18.87 35.76
CA HIS A 192 14.27 19.18 36.97
C HIS A 192 13.42 18.78 38.18
N GLY A 193 13.92 17.87 39.02
CA GLY A 193 13.24 17.47 40.24
C GLY A 193 14.15 16.66 41.17
N GLY A 194 14.68 17.34 42.19
CA GLY A 194 15.70 16.87 43.12
C GLY A 194 15.50 15.50 43.77
N GLY A 195 16.62 14.80 43.93
CA GLY A 195 16.78 13.62 44.78
C GLY A 195 18.10 13.69 45.51
N LEU A 196 18.07 14.23 46.73
CA LEU A 196 19.16 14.26 47.70
C LEU A 196 19.60 12.83 48.05
N GLY A 197 20.90 12.56 48.02
CA GLY A 197 21.44 11.27 48.45
C GLY A 197 22.94 11.11 48.22
N VAL A 198 23.76 11.90 48.91
CA VAL A 198 25.19 11.57 49.11
C VAL A 198 25.54 11.83 50.57
N SER A 199 25.69 10.73 51.31
CA SER A 199 26.34 10.67 52.62
C SER A 199 27.85 10.53 52.41
N ALA A 200 28.63 11.50 52.90
CA ALA A 200 30.05 11.36 53.22
C ALA A 200 30.41 12.47 54.21
N HIS A 201 30.56 12.13 55.50
CA HIS A 201 31.86 11.93 56.18
C HIS A 201 32.47 13.24 56.69
N THR A 202 32.42 13.40 58.01
CA THR A 202 33.01 14.44 58.85
C THR A 202 34.52 14.56 58.66
N PRO A 203 35.10 15.74 58.92
CA PRO A 203 36.11 15.79 59.98
C PRO A 203 35.97 17.01 60.92
N VAL A 204 36.43 16.80 62.14
CA VAL A 204 36.55 17.73 63.27
C VAL A 204 37.77 18.64 63.06
N GLY A 205 37.67 19.91 63.46
CA GLY A 205 38.80 20.82 63.62
C GLY A 205 38.37 22.19 64.15
N ASP A 206 38.62 22.38 65.45
CA ASP A 206 38.59 23.57 66.32
C ASP A 206 37.28 24.37 66.54
#